data_AF-A0A9D1JKZ5-F1
#
_entry.id   AF-A0A9D1JKZ5-F1
#
_cell.length_a   1.000
_cell.length_b   1.000
_cell.length_c   1.000
_cell.angle_alpha   90.00
_cell.angle_beta   90.00
_cell.angle_gamma   90.00
#
_symmetry.space_group_name_H-M   'P 1'
#
loop_
_entity.id
_entity.type
_entity.pdbx_description
1 polymer ?
#
loop_
_entity_poly.entity_id
_entity_poly.type
_entity_poly.pdbx_seq_one_letter_code
_entity_poly.pdbx_strand_id
1 'polypeptide(L)'
;MSDLISRKNLIENLNKFAPEYYNALINDLIMKEPAAFDKEKVINELMIKATISEERMEFYAERGFTQNESLADGKARAYRSAIEIVEKGGIK
;
A
#
# COMPACT_ATOMS: atom_id res chain seq x y z
N MET A 1 -2.31 17.82 7.26
CA MET A 1 -3.03 17.42 6.03
C MET A 1 -1.94 16.92 5.09
N SER A 2 -1.93 15.65 4.68
CA SER A 2 -0.80 15.14 3.89
C SER A 2 -0.93 15.65 2.45
N ASP A 3 0.00 16.51 2.03
CA ASP A 3 0.12 17.05 0.66
C ASP A 3 0.58 15.96 -0.32
N LEU A 4 -0.25 14.93 -0.52
CA LEU A 4 0.06 13.80 -1.40
C LEU A 4 -0.51 14.09 -2.80
N ILE A 5 0.36 14.48 -3.74
CA ILE A 5 0.00 14.63 -5.15
C ILE A 5 0.02 13.27 -5.85
N SER A 6 -1.03 12.98 -6.63
CA SER A 6 -1.06 11.82 -7.53
C SER A 6 0.02 11.95 -8.61
N ARG A 7 0.88 10.93 -8.74
CA ARG A 7 1.93 10.85 -9.79
C ARG A 7 1.36 11.07 -11.19
N LYS A 8 0.16 10.55 -11.46
CA LYS A 8 -0.52 10.74 -12.75
C LYS A 8 -0.87 12.22 -12.99
N ASN A 9 -1.48 12.87 -11.99
CA ASN A 9 -1.84 14.29 -12.10
C ASN A 9 -0.61 15.19 -12.21
N LEU A 10 0.48 14.81 -11.54
CA LEU A 10 1.76 15.52 -11.65
C LEU A 10 2.30 15.47 -13.08
N ILE A 11 2.39 14.27 -13.67
CA ILE A 11 2.88 14.07 -15.05
C ILE A 11 1.98 14.79 -16.06
N GLU A 12 0.66 14.69 -15.94
CA GLU A 12 -0.28 15.35 -16.84
C GLU A 12 -0.15 16.88 -16.77
N ASN A 13 -0.01 17.45 -15.57
CA ASN A 13 0.21 18.88 -15.41
C ASN A 13 1.58 19.31 -15.94
N LEU A 14 2.64 18.55 -15.71
CA LEU A 14 3.97 18.88 -16.22
C LEU A 14 4.03 18.88 -17.74
N ASN A 15 3.47 17.84 -18.37
CA ASN A 15 3.37 17.75 -19.83
C ASN A 15 2.57 18.92 -20.43
N LYS A 16 1.63 19.49 -19.67
CA LYS A 16 0.83 20.64 -20.10
C LYS A 16 1.58 21.98 -19.99
N PHE A 17 2.52 22.11 -19.06
CA PHE A 17 3.10 23.42 -18.69
C PHE A 17 4.62 23.54 -18.94
N ALA A 18 5.36 22.47 -19.25
CA ALA A 18 6.81 22.51 -19.43
C ALA A 18 7.27 22.22 -20.88
N PRO A 19 8.38 22.84 -21.35
CA PRO A 19 8.99 22.52 -22.64
C PRO A 19 9.47 21.06 -22.72
N GLU A 20 9.54 20.51 -23.93
CA GLU A 20 9.86 19.10 -24.23
C GLU A 20 11.14 18.59 -23.52
N TYR A 21 12.19 19.42 -23.44
CA TYR A 21 13.44 19.08 -22.76
C TYR A 21 13.30 18.96 -21.23
N TYR A 22 12.41 19.73 -20.61
CA TYR A 22 12.17 19.66 -19.16
C TYR A 22 11.28 18.47 -18.81
N ASN A 23 10.34 18.08 -19.67
CA ASN A 23 9.49 16.92 -19.43
C ASN A 23 10.28 15.62 -19.34
N ALA A 24 11.30 15.42 -20.18
CA ALA A 24 12.12 14.22 -20.14
C ALA A 24 12.89 14.08 -18.82
N LEU A 25 13.53 15.17 -18.36
CA LEU A 25 14.28 15.19 -17.09
C LEU A 25 13.34 15.01 -15.88
N ILE A 26 12.19 15.67 -15.89
CA ILE A 26 11.24 15.61 -14.77
C ILE A 26 10.56 14.22 -14.72
N ASN A 27 10.23 13.62 -15.87
CA ASN A 27 9.70 12.25 -15.89
C ASN A 27 10.72 11.23 -15.37
N ASP A 28 12.00 11.40 -15.70
CA ASP A 28 13.08 10.54 -15.21
C ASP A 28 13.25 10.68 -13.68
N LEU A 29 13.14 11.90 -13.13
CA LEU A 29 13.12 12.14 -11.69
C LEU A 29 11.87 11.55 -11.02
N ILE A 30 10.67 11.72 -11.60
CA ILE A 30 9.42 11.14 -11.07
C ILE A 30 9.47 9.62 -11.06
N MET A 31 10.06 8.99 -12.07
CA MET A 31 10.24 7.53 -12.13
C MET A 31 11.24 7.01 -11.08
N LYS A 32 12.27 7.80 -10.76
CA LYS A 32 13.32 7.44 -9.79
C LYS A 32 12.95 7.74 -8.34
N GLU A 33 12.07 8.71 -8.10
CA GLU A 33 11.54 9.01 -6.78
C GLU A 33 10.59 7.88 -6.33
N PRO A 34 10.71 7.32 -5.11
CA PRO A 34 9.78 6.30 -4.61
C PRO A 34 8.36 6.86 -4.50
N ALA A 35 7.35 5.98 -4.59
CA ALA A 35 5.95 6.40 -4.48
C ALA A 35 5.71 7.19 -3.18
N ALA A 36 5.12 8.38 -3.31
CA ALA A 36 4.82 9.30 -2.21
C ALA A 36 3.65 8.78 -1.36
N PHE A 37 3.79 7.61 -0.75
CA PHE A 37 2.96 7.21 0.36
C PHE A 37 3.83 7.09 1.59
N ASP A 38 3.29 7.51 2.73
CA ASP A 38 3.95 7.34 4.02
C ASP A 38 4.01 5.84 4.33
N LYS A 39 5.19 5.27 4.10
CA LYS A 39 5.46 3.84 4.28
C LYS A 39 5.12 3.39 5.69
N GLU A 40 5.48 4.17 6.70
CA GLU A 40 5.23 3.84 8.10
C GLU A 40 3.73 3.87 8.41
N LYS A 41 3.01 4.87 7.90
CA LYS A 41 1.55 4.93 8.04
C LYS A 41 0.85 3.74 7.39
N VAL A 42 1.27 3.36 6.18
CA VAL A 42 0.68 2.21 5.47
C VAL A 42 0.98 0.91 6.22
N ILE A 43 2.21 0.70 6.69
CA ILE A 43 2.58 -0.46 7.50
C ILE A 43 1.75 -0.52 8.79
N ASN A 44 1.60 0.61 9.50
CA ASN A 44 0.81 0.67 10.72
C ASN A 44 -0.66 0.32 10.49
N GLU A 45 -1.28 0.84 9.43
CA GLU A 45 -2.67 0.49 9.09
C GLU A 45 -2.83 -0.98 8.72
N LEU A 46 -1.86 -1.56 7.99
CA LEU A 46 -1.88 -2.99 7.64
C LEU A 46 -1.66 -3.88 8.86
N MET A 47 -0.78 -3.50 9.79
CA MET A 47 -0.55 -4.19 11.06
C MET A 47 -1.84 -4.26 11.89
N ILE A 48 -2.54 -3.14 12.06
CA ILE A 48 -3.83 -3.10 12.77
C ILE A 48 -4.83 -4.07 12.14
N LYS A 49 -4.94 -4.08 10.81
CA LYS A 49 -5.86 -4.97 10.09
C LYS A 49 -5.47 -6.45 10.20
N ALA A 50 -4.17 -6.76 10.22
CA ALA A 50 -3.67 -8.10 10.47
C ALA A 50 -4.06 -8.57 11.86
N THR A 51 -3.76 -7.79 12.91
CA THR A 51 -4.12 -8.11 14.30
C THR A 51 -5.62 -8.33 14.50
N ILE A 52 -6.47 -7.43 13.97
CA ILE A 52 -7.93 -7.62 14.04
C ILE A 52 -8.39 -8.91 13.36
N SER A 53 -7.73 -9.30 12.26
CA SER A 53 -8.08 -10.53 11.54
C SER A 53 -7.64 -11.78 12.33
N GLU A 54 -6.51 -11.70 13.04
CA GLU A 54 -6.02 -12.75 13.94
C GLU A 54 -6.94 -12.93 15.15
N GLU A 55 -7.34 -11.84 15.80
CA GLU A 55 -8.32 -11.86 16.90
C GLU A 55 -9.67 -12.47 16.46
N ARG A 56 -10.12 -12.14 15.24
CA ARG A 56 -11.34 -12.73 14.66
C ARG A 56 -11.19 -14.21 14.37
N MET A 57 -10.02 -14.63 13.89
CA MET A 57 -9.72 -16.04 13.65
C MET A 57 -9.85 -16.83 14.96
N GLU A 58 -9.22 -16.36 16.04
CA GLU A 58 -9.33 -16.97 17.37
C GLU A 58 -10.79 -17.02 17.85
N PHE A 59 -11.51 -15.90 17.77
CA PHE A 59 -12.93 -15.83 18.16
C PHE A 59 -13.82 -16.85 17.40
N TYR A 60 -13.57 -17.04 16.10
CA TYR A 60 -14.31 -17.98 15.26
C TYR A 60 -13.93 -19.43 15.54
N ALA A 61 -12.64 -19.71 15.76
CA ALA A 61 -12.14 -21.03 16.11
C ALA A 61 -12.76 -21.53 17.43
N GLU A 62 -12.79 -20.69 18.47
CA GLU A 62 -13.41 -21.01 19.77
C GLU A 62 -14.90 -21.37 19.66
N ARG A 63 -15.59 -20.86 18.64
CA ARG A 63 -17.04 -21.03 18.44
C ARG A 63 -17.38 -22.06 17.36
N GLY A 64 -16.38 -22.69 16.76
CA GLY A 64 -16.57 -23.66 15.68
C GLY A 64 -17.08 -23.05 14.38
N PHE A 65 -16.90 -21.75 14.16
CA PHE A 65 -17.28 -21.06 12.92
C PHE A 65 -16.19 -21.21 11.85
N THR A 66 -15.99 -22.43 11.37
CA THR A 66 -14.86 -22.84 10.51
C THR A 66 -14.72 -22.04 9.21
N GLN A 67 -15.82 -21.67 8.55
CA GLN A 67 -15.77 -20.83 7.34
C GLN A 67 -15.29 -19.41 7.65
N ASN A 68 -15.75 -18.84 8.76
CA ASN A 68 -15.39 -17.50 9.19
C ASN A 68 -13.94 -17.44 9.68
N GLU A 69 -13.50 -18.48 10.39
CA GLU A 69 -12.10 -18.68 10.79
C GLU A 69 -11.17 -18.68 9.57
N SER A 70 -11.47 -19.51 8.57
CA SER A 70 -10.66 -19.60 7.34
C SER A 70 -10.60 -18.27 6.58
N LEU A 71 -11.71 -17.53 6.55
CA LEU A 71 -11.73 -16.20 5.94
C LEU A 71 -10.89 -15.19 6.72
N ALA A 72 -10.93 -15.23 8.05
CA ALA A 72 -10.17 -14.35 8.92
C ALA A 72 -8.65 -14.63 8.81
N ASP A 73 -8.28 -15.91 8.81
CA ASP A 73 -6.92 -16.38 8.56
C ASP A 73 -6.38 -15.94 7.19
N GLY A 74 -7.19 -16.10 6.13
CA GLY A 74 -6.84 -15.62 4.78
C GLY A 74 -6.59 -14.11 4.74
N LYS A 75 -7.39 -13.31 5.46
CA LYS A 75 -7.20 -11.85 5.57
C LYS A 75 -5.92 -11.50 6.33
N ALA A 76 -5.66 -12.14 7.47
CA ALA A 76 -4.45 -11.93 8.25
C ALA A 76 -3.19 -12.16 7.41
N ARG A 77 -3.12 -13.29 6.68
CA ARG A 77 -2.03 -13.57 5.75
C ARG A 77 -1.90 -12.51 4.65
N ALA A 78 -3.00 -12.10 4.04
CA ALA A 78 -2.98 -11.10 2.98
C ALA A 78 -2.43 -9.75 3.47
N TYR A 79 -2.81 -9.31 4.68
CA TYR A 79 -2.26 -8.08 5.26
C TYR A 79 -0.76 -8.21 5.56
N ARG A 80 -0.30 -9.33 6.09
CA ARG A 80 1.15 -9.58 6.32
C ARG A 80 1.94 -9.59 5.02
N SER A 81 1.43 -10.24 3.97
CA SER A 81 2.06 -10.20 2.64
C SER A 81 2.09 -8.79 2.06
N ALA A 82 1.04 -7.99 2.26
CA ALA A 82 1.03 -6.60 1.83
C ALA A 82 2.08 -5.76 2.57
N ILE A 83 2.29 -5.99 3.86
CA ILE A 83 3.39 -5.35 4.63
C ILE A 83 4.73 -5.68 3.99
N GLU A 84 5.01 -6.95 3.72
CA GLU A 84 6.28 -7.34 3.08
C GLU A 84 6.51 -6.66 1.72
N ILE A 85 5.46 -6.55 0.90
CA ILE A 85 5.54 -5.87 -0.40
C ILE A 85 5.88 -4.39 -0.21
N VAL A 86 5.22 -3.73 0.73
CA VAL A 86 5.48 -2.32 1.07
C VAL A 86 6.88 -2.14 1.63
N GLU A 87 7.35 -3.06 2.47
CA GLU A 87 8.70 -3.05 3.02
C GLU A 87 9.78 -3.20 1.95
N LYS A 88 9.58 -4.13 1.01
CA LYS A 88 10.49 -4.45 -0.10
C LYS A 88 10.40 -3.46 -1.27
N GLY A 89 9.40 -2.57 -1.26
CA GLY A 89 9.17 -1.59 -2.32
C GLY A 89 8.57 -2.18 -3.60
N GLY A 90 7.91 -3.33 -3.53
CA GLY A 90 7.27 -3.97 -4.68
C GLY A 90 7.27 -5.50 -4.62
N ILE A 91 6.64 -6.11 -5.64
CA ILE A 91 6.68 -7.55 -5.90
C ILE A 91 7.88 -7.81 -6.82
N LYS A 92 8.72 -8.77 -6.47
CA LYS A 92 9.83 -9.22 -7.32
C LYS A 92 9.36 -10.27 -8.33
#